data_AF-A0A6C0LDJ6-F1
#
_entry.id   AF-A0A6C0LDJ6-F1
#
_cell.length_a   1.000
_cell.length_b   1.000
_cell.length_c   1.000
_cell.angle_alpha   90.00
_cell.angle_beta   90.00
_cell.angle_gamma   90.00
#
_symmetry.space_group_name_H-M   'P 1'
#
loop_
_entity.id
_entity.type
_entity.pdbx_description
1 polymer ?
#
loop_
_entity_poly.entity_id
_entity_poly.type
_entity_poly.pdbx_seq_one_letter_code
_entity_poly.pdbx_strand_id
1 'polypeptide(L)'
;MIFNDEYIYLNVSIQNNSKMFLEGYIKNPSQYSKMLVLAANPIDRMINYSGSGLPFPNEHIAFENTKNMFSVSGTGAINTVFSYPNSFYSRNGKEKILPSIYIELVQGNNMPFQLQYELSDFNTLRSLINRESRQGPEFYAKKDVILPIDTAENLMYAYSRAKLENDIG
;
A
#
# COMPACT_ATOMS: atom_id res chain seq x y z
N MET A 1 -4.30 -10.09 -8.10
CA MET A 1 -4.95 -8.84 -8.56
C MET A 1 -4.53 -8.61 -9.99
N ILE A 2 -5.42 -8.15 -10.85
CA ILE A 2 -5.10 -7.90 -12.26
C ILE A 2 -5.40 -6.43 -12.54
N PHE A 3 -4.39 -5.70 -13.01
CA PHE A 3 -4.51 -4.33 -13.48
C PHE A 3 -4.36 -4.34 -15.01
N ASN A 4 -5.34 -3.80 -15.71
CA ASN A 4 -5.35 -3.76 -17.17
C ASN A 4 -5.95 -2.43 -17.62
N ASP A 5 -5.11 -1.53 -18.11
CA ASP A 5 -5.48 -0.21 -18.60
C ASP A 5 -4.92 0.03 -20.01
N GLU A 6 -4.93 1.26 -20.50
CA GLU A 6 -4.41 1.60 -21.83
C GLU A 6 -2.90 1.35 -21.97
N TYR A 7 -2.14 1.48 -20.87
CA TYR A 7 -0.69 1.48 -20.85
C TYR A 7 -0.08 0.15 -20.44
N ILE A 8 -0.75 -0.64 -19.61
CA ILE A 8 -0.19 -1.87 -19.04
C ILE A 8 -1.21 -2.98 -18.88
N TYR A 9 -0.69 -4.21 -18.93
CA TYR A 9 -1.30 -5.38 -18.33
C TYR A 9 -0.37 -5.91 -17.23
N LEU A 10 -0.84 -5.97 -15.98
CA LEU A 10 -0.06 -6.42 -14.83
C LEU A 10 -0.88 -7.36 -13.95
N ASN A 11 -0.39 -8.58 -13.80
CA ASN A 11 -0.88 -9.54 -12.83
C ASN A 11 0.03 -9.52 -11.59
N VAL A 12 -0.59 -9.31 -10.43
CA VAL A 12 0.07 -9.27 -9.13
C VAL A 12 -0.43 -10.45 -8.31
N SER A 13 0.46 -11.41 -8.04
CA SER A 13 0.18 -12.50 -7.10
C SER A 13 0.94 -12.31 -5.80
N ILE A 14 0.25 -12.51 -4.67
CA ILE A 14 0.81 -12.25 -3.34
C ILE A 14 1.01 -13.61 -2.65
N GLN A 15 2.22 -13.85 -2.16
CA GLN A 15 2.55 -15.05 -1.39
C GLN A 15 2.82 -14.67 0.07
N ASN A 16 2.08 -15.31 0.99
CA ASN A 16 2.26 -15.18 2.44
C ASN A 16 2.33 -13.73 2.94
N ASN A 17 1.60 -12.81 2.31
CA ASN A 17 1.53 -11.38 2.64
C ASN A 17 2.89 -10.69 2.81
N SER A 18 3.94 -11.18 2.13
CA SER A 18 5.31 -10.69 2.30
C SER A 18 6.06 -10.52 0.99
N LYS A 19 5.78 -11.39 0.01
CA LYS A 19 6.33 -11.29 -1.34
C LYS A 19 5.21 -11.12 -2.35
N MET A 20 5.50 -10.37 -3.39
CA MET A 20 4.61 -10.17 -4.52
C MET A 20 5.34 -10.47 -5.82
N PHE A 21 4.71 -11.28 -6.65
CA PHE A 21 5.19 -11.59 -7.99
C PHE A 21 4.44 -10.71 -8.98
N LEU A 22 5.21 -10.05 -9.83
CA LEU A 22 4.76 -9.09 -10.82
C LEU A 22 5.01 -9.70 -12.20
N GLU A 23 3.93 -10.07 -12.88
CA GLU A 23 3.97 -10.67 -14.21
C GLU A 23 3.09 -9.86 -15.15
N GLY A 24 3.64 -9.37 -16.25
CA GLY A 24 2.88 -8.49 -17.13
C GLY A 24 3.72 -7.91 -18.27
N TYR A 25 3.17 -6.89 -18.92
CA TYR A 25 3.87 -6.16 -19.97
C TYR A 25 3.31 -4.74 -20.13
N ILE A 26 4.18 -3.83 -20.53
CA ILE A 26 3.85 -2.47 -20.95
C ILE A 26 3.39 -2.52 -22.41
N LYS A 27 2.25 -1.90 -22.70
CA LYS A 27 1.66 -1.78 -24.03
C LYS A 27 2.42 -0.70 -24.81
N ASN A 28 2.67 -0.95 -26.10
CA ASN A 28 3.43 -0.05 -26.98
C ASN A 28 4.81 0.37 -26.42
N PRO A 29 5.68 -0.57 -26.03
CA PRO A 29 6.96 -0.26 -25.36
C PRO A 29 7.89 0.59 -26.22
N SER A 30 7.77 0.54 -27.54
CA SER A 30 8.56 1.34 -28.49
C SER A 30 8.32 2.85 -28.39
N GLN A 31 7.23 3.29 -27.75
CA GLN A 31 6.94 4.71 -27.54
C GLN A 31 7.69 5.31 -26.35
N TYR A 32 8.27 4.46 -25.49
CA TYR A 32 8.91 4.87 -24.26
C TYR A 32 10.43 4.70 -24.34
N SER A 33 11.16 5.74 -23.92
CA SER A 33 12.62 5.71 -23.81
C SER A 33 13.09 5.08 -22.50
N LYS A 34 12.30 5.22 -21.43
CA LYS A 34 12.56 4.64 -20.11
C LYS A 34 11.28 4.10 -19.51
N MET A 35 11.38 2.91 -18.91
CA MET A 35 10.29 2.22 -18.26
C MET A 35 10.79 1.65 -16.92
N LEU A 36 10.20 2.08 -15.82
CA LEU A 36 10.61 1.71 -14.47
C LEU A 36 9.40 1.30 -13.64
N VAL A 37 9.47 0.13 -13.01
CA VAL A 37 8.50 -0.32 -12.01
C VAL A 37 9.15 -0.15 -10.65
N LEU A 38 8.44 0.51 -9.72
CA LEU A 38 8.93 0.80 -8.38
C LEU A 38 7.82 0.61 -7.34
N ALA A 39 8.19 0.29 -6.11
CA ALA A 39 7.29 0.32 -4.97
C ALA A 39 8.03 0.75 -3.72
N ALA A 40 7.28 1.18 -2.70
CA ALA A 40 7.84 1.54 -1.41
C ALA A 40 8.54 0.34 -0.75
N ASN A 41 9.40 0.61 0.22
CA ASN A 41 10.00 -0.41 1.06
C ASN A 41 8.93 -1.25 1.79
N PRO A 42 9.25 -2.52 2.14
CA PRO A 42 8.36 -3.33 2.96
C PRO A 42 8.26 -2.79 4.38
N ILE A 43 7.33 -3.34 5.16
CA ILE A 43 7.15 -2.95 6.56
C ILE A 43 8.44 -3.09 7.39
N ASP A 44 8.68 -2.11 8.26
CA ASP A 44 9.67 -2.27 9.32
C ASP A 44 9.16 -3.24 10.36
N ARG A 45 9.96 -4.29 10.62
CA ARG A 45 9.73 -5.27 11.69
C ARG A 45 10.65 -4.94 12.85
N MET A 46 10.19 -4.08 13.75
CA MET A 46 10.88 -3.77 14.99
C MET A 46 10.73 -4.92 16.00
N ILE A 47 11.49 -4.86 17.10
CA ILE A 47 11.47 -5.87 18.17
C ILE A 47 10.08 -5.93 18.86
N ASN A 48 9.34 -4.81 18.87
CA ASN A 48 8.03 -4.71 19.51
C ASN A 48 6.87 -4.68 18.50
N TYR A 49 5.74 -5.26 18.91
CA TYR A 49 4.51 -5.29 18.12
C TYR A 49 3.97 -3.88 17.79
N SER A 50 4.10 -2.93 18.73
CA SER A 50 3.55 -1.58 18.56
C SER A 50 4.36 -0.70 17.59
N GLY A 51 5.66 -0.96 17.44
CA GLY A 51 6.55 -0.24 16.52
C GLY A 51 6.60 -0.85 15.12
N SER A 52 6.05 -2.04 14.92
CA SER A 52 6.11 -2.75 13.65
C SER A 52 4.93 -2.41 12.73
N GLY A 53 5.18 -2.29 11.43
CA GLY A 53 4.14 -2.08 10.42
C GLY A 53 3.46 -0.71 10.47
N LEU A 54 4.13 0.30 11.04
CA LEU A 54 3.68 1.70 10.94
C LEU A 54 3.89 2.21 9.50
N PRO A 55 2.99 3.06 8.96
CA PRO A 55 3.24 3.73 7.69
C PRO A 55 4.51 4.57 7.74
N PHE A 56 5.23 4.70 6.63
CA PHE A 56 6.35 5.64 6.57
C PHE A 56 5.87 7.10 6.69
N PRO A 57 6.66 7.99 7.30
CA PRO A 57 6.23 9.37 7.55
C PRO A 57 6.12 10.25 6.28
N ASN A 58 6.81 9.88 5.20
CA ASN A 58 6.74 10.57 3.91
C ASN A 58 7.24 9.68 2.77
N GLU A 59 7.06 10.13 1.52
CA GLU A 59 7.52 9.45 0.31
C GLU A 59 9.05 9.31 0.26
N HIS A 60 9.82 10.29 0.74
CA HIS A 60 11.29 10.24 0.67
C HIS A 60 11.84 9.04 1.44
N ILE A 61 11.35 8.80 2.65
CA ILE A 61 11.76 7.67 3.49
C ILE A 61 11.20 6.36 2.94
N ALA A 62 9.97 6.37 2.42
CA ALA A 62 9.34 5.16 1.88
C ALA A 62 10.10 4.56 0.69
N PHE A 63 10.71 5.41 -0.15
CA PHE A 63 11.44 4.99 -1.35
C PHE A 63 12.97 5.03 -1.20
N GLU A 64 13.49 5.49 -0.06
CA GLU A 64 14.92 5.55 0.20
C GLU A 64 15.56 4.17 0.03
N ASN A 65 16.50 4.06 -0.91
CA ASN A 65 17.22 2.82 -1.24
C ASN A 65 16.31 1.61 -1.43
N THR A 66 15.11 1.81 -2.00
CA THR A 66 14.14 0.73 -2.17
C THR A 66 14.72 -0.41 -3.01
N LYS A 67 14.58 -1.63 -2.49
CA LYS A 67 14.92 -2.86 -3.23
C LYS A 67 13.80 -3.26 -4.20
N ASN A 68 12.61 -2.66 -4.04
CA ASN A 68 11.45 -2.89 -4.89
C ASN A 68 11.53 -1.99 -6.12
N MET A 69 12.54 -2.22 -6.95
CA MET A 69 12.77 -1.46 -8.17
C MET A 69 13.17 -2.40 -9.30
N PHE A 70 12.57 -2.23 -10.48
CA PHE A 70 12.83 -3.04 -11.65
C PHE A 70 12.78 -2.19 -12.92
N SER A 71 13.90 -2.09 -13.63
CA SER A 71 13.94 -1.43 -14.94
C SER A 71 13.45 -2.39 -16.01
N VAL A 72 12.44 -1.98 -16.77
CA VAL A 72 11.85 -2.81 -17.82
C VAL A 72 12.68 -2.68 -19.09
N SER A 73 12.99 -3.83 -19.70
CA SER A 73 13.71 -3.87 -20.98
C SER A 73 12.85 -3.34 -22.14
N GLY A 74 13.46 -3.03 -23.29
CA GLY A 74 12.75 -2.52 -24.47
C GLY A 74 11.66 -3.44 -25.05
N THR A 75 11.56 -4.69 -24.56
CA THR A 75 10.45 -5.60 -24.89
C THR A 75 9.15 -5.27 -24.16
N GLY A 76 9.21 -4.45 -23.10
CA GLY A 76 8.07 -4.13 -22.24
C GLY A 76 7.69 -5.23 -21.25
N ALA A 77 8.34 -6.40 -21.26
CA ALA A 77 7.98 -7.53 -20.39
C ALA A 77 8.39 -7.28 -18.93
N ILE A 78 7.45 -7.53 -18.02
CA ILE A 78 7.63 -7.42 -16.58
C ILE A 78 7.55 -8.83 -15.99
N ASN A 79 8.65 -9.26 -15.37
CA ASN A 79 8.71 -10.47 -14.58
C ASN A 79 9.70 -10.25 -13.44
N THR A 80 9.19 -9.90 -12.26
CA THR A 80 10.02 -9.59 -11.09
C THR A 80 9.30 -9.93 -9.79
N VAL A 81 10.07 -9.97 -8.70
CA VAL A 81 9.57 -10.27 -7.36
C VAL A 81 9.92 -9.12 -6.44
N PHE A 82 8.90 -8.49 -5.86
CA PHE A 82 9.06 -7.44 -4.86
C PHE A 82 8.71 -7.98 -3.47
N SER A 83 9.23 -7.31 -2.45
CA SER A 83 8.69 -7.42 -1.10
C SER A 83 7.42 -6.59 -1.02
N TYR A 84 6.40 -7.06 -0.30
CA TYR A 84 5.12 -6.35 -0.22
C TYR A 84 5.33 -4.93 0.34
N PRO A 85 4.97 -3.87 -0.39
CA PRO A 85 5.24 -2.50 0.01
C PRO A 85 4.42 -2.12 1.24
N ASN A 86 4.91 -1.14 1.99
CA ASN A 86 4.15 -0.53 3.08
C ASN A 86 3.48 0.78 2.62
N SER A 87 2.47 1.20 3.37
CA SER A 87 1.85 2.52 3.25
C SER A 87 2.78 3.62 3.73
N PHE A 88 2.53 4.86 3.30
CA PHE A 88 3.27 6.03 3.71
C PHE A 88 2.36 7.27 3.72
N TYR A 89 2.75 8.34 4.41
CA TYR A 89 2.02 9.60 4.35
C TYR A 89 2.49 10.46 3.18
N SER A 90 1.59 11.22 2.57
CA SER A 90 1.98 12.23 1.59
C SER A 90 2.77 13.35 2.26
N ARG A 91 3.39 14.23 1.47
CA ARG A 91 4.21 15.34 1.97
C ARG A 91 3.51 16.26 2.98
N ASN A 92 2.17 16.28 2.99
CA ASN A 92 1.39 17.03 3.97
C ASN A 92 1.36 16.38 5.38
N GLY A 93 1.86 15.16 5.52
CA GLY A 93 1.93 14.40 6.77
C GLY A 93 0.58 13.90 7.29
N LYS A 94 -0.50 14.04 6.51
CA LYS A 94 -1.88 13.73 6.92
C LYS A 94 -2.50 12.61 6.10
N GLU A 95 -2.32 12.67 4.80
CA GLU A 95 -2.96 11.74 3.88
C GLU A 95 -2.15 10.44 3.81
N LYS A 96 -2.75 9.34 4.22
CA LYS A 96 -2.14 8.01 4.14
C LYS A 96 -2.32 7.46 2.74
N ILE A 97 -1.21 7.31 2.02
CA ILE A 97 -1.14 6.62 0.73
C ILE A 97 -1.05 5.12 0.98
N LEU A 98 -1.97 4.36 0.38
CA LEU A 98 -2.02 2.91 0.51
C LEU A 98 -0.80 2.26 -0.15
N PRO A 99 -0.41 1.04 0.28
CA PRO A 99 0.65 0.29 -0.39
C PRO A 99 0.37 0.24 -1.89
N SER A 100 1.29 0.71 -2.71
CA SER A 100 1.06 0.88 -4.14
C SER A 100 2.27 0.47 -4.97
N ILE A 101 2.01 0.07 -6.21
CA ILE A 101 3.02 -0.11 -7.26
C ILE A 101 2.96 1.13 -8.13
N TYR A 102 4.12 1.73 -8.40
CA TYR A 102 4.23 2.84 -9.32
C TYR A 102 4.98 2.41 -10.58
N ILE A 103 4.54 2.95 -11.70
CA ILE A 103 5.15 2.69 -13.00
C ILE A 103 5.46 4.03 -13.64
N GLU A 104 6.75 4.31 -13.80
CA GLU A 104 7.24 5.53 -14.42
C GLU A 104 7.58 5.22 -15.89
N LEU A 105 6.94 5.95 -16.79
CA LEU A 105 7.11 5.84 -18.23
C LEU A 105 7.58 7.20 -18.77
N VAL A 106 8.65 7.19 -19.55
CA VAL A 106 9.16 8.39 -20.22
C VAL A 106 8.93 8.23 -21.71
N GLN A 107 8.09 9.08 -22.29
CA GLN A 107 7.86 9.08 -23.74
C GLN A 107 9.06 9.70 -24.48
N GLY A 108 9.17 9.45 -25.79
CA GLY A 108 10.23 9.99 -26.65
C GLY A 108 10.41 11.53 -26.60
N ASN A 109 9.41 12.28 -26.13
CA ASN A 109 9.49 13.73 -25.90
C ASN A 109 10.09 14.10 -24.53
N ASN A 110 10.69 13.15 -23.81
CA ASN A 110 11.22 13.31 -22.44
C ASN A 110 10.19 13.80 -21.41
N MET A 111 8.90 13.60 -21.65
CA MET A 111 7.86 13.83 -20.66
C MET A 111 7.65 12.55 -19.83
N PRO A 112 8.06 12.53 -18.55
CA PRO A 112 7.74 11.43 -17.65
C PRO A 112 6.28 11.53 -17.21
N PHE A 113 5.61 10.39 -17.10
CA PHE A 113 4.37 10.27 -16.35
C PHE A 113 4.42 9.01 -15.49
N GLN A 114 3.62 9.01 -14.42
CA GLN A 114 3.59 7.93 -13.44
C GLN A 114 2.17 7.40 -13.28
N LEU A 115 2.06 6.08 -13.26
CA LEU A 115 0.83 5.37 -12.95
C LEU A 115 0.96 4.79 -11.54
N GLN A 116 -0.14 4.79 -10.78
CA GLN A 116 -0.21 4.24 -9.43
C GLN A 116 -1.29 3.16 -9.38
N TYR A 117 -0.91 1.96 -8.92
CA TYR A 117 -1.82 0.84 -8.67
C TYR A 117 -1.85 0.54 -7.19
N GLU A 118 -2.98 0.85 -6.56
CA GLU A 118 -3.20 0.62 -5.14
C GLU A 118 -3.39 -0.87 -4.83
N LEU A 119 -2.78 -1.31 -3.73
CA LEU A 119 -2.88 -2.65 -3.17
C LEU A 119 -3.66 -2.60 -1.84
N SER A 120 -4.08 -3.77 -1.38
CA SER A 120 -4.77 -3.90 -0.09
C SER A 120 -3.87 -3.53 1.09
N ASP A 121 -4.33 -2.66 1.98
CA ASP A 121 -3.59 -2.37 3.20
C ASP A 121 -3.83 -3.46 4.26
N PHE A 122 -2.77 -4.16 4.65
CA PHE A 122 -2.83 -5.15 5.74
C PHE A 122 -2.76 -4.53 7.14
N ASN A 123 -2.32 -3.26 7.25
CA ASN A 123 -2.13 -2.53 8.50
C ASN A 123 -3.03 -1.29 8.57
N THR A 124 -4.31 -1.43 8.21
CA THR A 124 -5.30 -0.33 8.16
C THR A 124 -5.40 0.45 9.46
N LEU A 125 -5.26 -0.21 10.61
CA LEU A 125 -5.38 0.38 11.95
C LEU A 125 -4.10 1.07 12.46
N ARG A 126 -2.98 0.92 11.75
CA ARG A 126 -1.70 1.56 12.11
C ARG A 126 -1.64 2.97 11.52
N SER A 127 -1.29 3.92 12.37
CA SER A 127 -1.22 5.35 12.04
C SER A 127 -0.14 6.02 12.90
N LEU A 128 0.59 6.97 12.33
CA LEU A 128 1.51 7.86 13.07
C LEU A 128 0.79 9.09 13.63
N ILE A 129 -0.40 9.39 13.12
CA ILE A 129 -1.19 10.57 13.46
C ILE A 129 -2.51 10.18 14.11
N ASN A 130 -3.11 11.13 14.82
CA ASN A 130 -4.50 11.00 15.21
C ASN A 130 -5.40 11.05 13.96
N ARG A 131 -6.38 10.15 13.90
CA ARG A 131 -7.30 10.06 12.76
C ARG A 131 -8.34 11.18 12.87
N GLU A 132 -8.61 11.86 11.77
CA GLU A 132 -9.58 12.97 11.75
C GLU A 132 -11.02 12.51 12.05
N SER A 133 -11.32 11.23 11.87
CA SER A 133 -12.58 10.59 12.28
C SER A 133 -12.82 10.61 13.80
N ARG A 134 -11.77 10.76 14.62
CA ARG A 134 -11.84 10.69 16.08
C ARG A 134 -12.16 12.06 16.66
N GLN A 135 -13.45 12.32 16.83
CA GLN A 135 -13.97 13.57 17.36
C GLN A 135 -14.38 13.42 18.83
N GLY A 136 -13.70 14.13 19.72
CA GLY A 136 -14.02 14.18 21.16
C GLY A 136 -13.80 12.87 21.93
N PRO A 137 -14.14 12.84 23.23
CA PRO A 137 -14.00 11.66 24.08
C PRO A 137 -15.01 10.55 23.77
N GLU A 138 -16.15 10.88 23.14
CA GLU A 138 -17.22 9.93 22.76
C GLU A 138 -16.74 8.80 21.86
N PHE A 139 -15.63 9.01 21.15
CA PHE A 139 -14.94 7.98 20.41
C PHE A 139 -14.70 6.70 21.24
N TYR A 140 -14.29 6.83 22.50
CA TYR A 140 -14.01 5.69 23.38
C TYR A 140 -15.29 4.98 23.87
N ALA A 141 -16.42 5.68 23.89
CA ALA A 141 -17.72 5.16 24.32
C ALA A 141 -18.48 4.43 23.21
N LYS A 142 -18.14 4.67 21.92
CA LYS A 142 -18.79 3.99 20.77
C LYS A 142 -18.76 2.47 20.85
N LYS A 143 -17.73 1.89 21.46
CA LYS A 143 -17.62 0.43 21.65
C LYS A 143 -18.80 -0.13 22.45
N ASP A 144 -19.32 0.63 23.42
CA ASP A 144 -20.37 0.19 24.33
C ASP A 144 -21.74 0.15 23.64
N VAL A 145 -21.88 0.88 22.51
CA VAL A 145 -23.11 0.92 21.70
C VAL A 145 -23.07 -0.09 20.55
N ILE A 146 -21.89 -0.31 19.95
CA ILE A 146 -21.73 -1.14 18.74
C ILE A 146 -21.58 -2.62 19.08
N LEU A 147 -20.97 -2.95 20.22
CA LEU A 147 -20.66 -4.33 20.55
C LEU A 147 -21.88 -5.07 21.12
N PRO A 148 -22.18 -6.29 20.62
CA PRO A 148 -23.26 -7.09 21.18
C PRO A 148 -22.87 -7.64 22.56
N ILE A 149 -23.86 -7.92 23.39
CA ILE A 149 -23.67 -8.72 24.61
C ILE A 149 -23.64 -10.19 24.17
N ASP A 150 -22.45 -10.79 24.17
CA ASP A 150 -22.21 -12.16 23.71
C ASP A 150 -21.02 -12.77 24.48
N THR A 151 -20.67 -14.01 24.16
CA THR A 151 -19.46 -14.68 24.61
C THR A 151 -18.20 -13.88 24.25
N ALA A 152 -17.13 -14.07 25.02
CA ALA A 152 -15.87 -13.34 24.82
C ALA A 152 -15.29 -13.53 23.41
N GLU A 153 -15.46 -14.71 22.82
CA GLU A 153 -14.99 -15.02 21.46
C GLU A 153 -15.79 -14.25 20.40
N ASN A 154 -17.12 -14.33 20.44
CA ASN A 154 -17.97 -13.60 19.52
C ASN A 154 -17.79 -12.08 19.64
N LEU A 155 -17.61 -11.59 20.87
CA LEU A 155 -17.29 -10.21 21.15
C LEU A 155 -15.97 -9.79 20.49
N MET A 156 -14.94 -10.64 20.54
CA MET A 156 -13.65 -10.37 19.89
C MET A 156 -13.80 -10.28 18.37
N TYR A 157 -14.57 -11.17 17.74
CA TYR A 157 -14.86 -11.12 16.31
C TYR A 157 -15.68 -9.89 15.92
N ALA A 158 -16.72 -9.56 16.69
CA ALA A 158 -17.53 -8.37 16.50
C ALA A 158 -16.68 -7.10 16.62
N TYR A 159 -15.79 -7.05 17.63
CA TYR A 159 -14.88 -5.94 17.82
C TYR A 159 -13.87 -5.80 16.68
N SER A 160 -13.29 -6.90 16.20
CA SER A 160 -12.40 -6.87 15.02
C SER A 160 -13.08 -6.27 13.79
N ARG A 161 -14.35 -6.62 13.52
CA ARG A 161 -15.13 -6.04 12.42
C ARG A 161 -15.42 -4.57 12.65
N ALA A 162 -15.88 -4.23 13.85
CA ALA A 162 -16.20 -2.86 14.22
C ALA A 162 -15.00 -1.91 14.10
N LYS A 163 -13.77 -2.37 14.39
CA LYS A 163 -12.55 -1.57 14.18
C LYS A 163 -12.31 -1.22 12.71
N LEU A 164 -12.60 -2.13 11.79
CA LEU A 164 -12.43 -1.90 10.35
C LEU A 164 -13.55 -1.00 9.78
N GLU A 165 -14.78 -1.21 10.23
CA GLU A 165 -15.97 -0.52 9.72
C GLU A 165 -16.17 0.87 10.32
N ASN A 166 -15.89 1.03 11.62
CA ASN A 166 -16.23 2.22 12.40
C ASN A 166 -14.99 2.96 12.94
N ASP A 167 -13.79 2.50 12.61
CA ASP A 167 -12.52 3.09 13.04
C ASP A 167 -12.38 3.23 14.58
N ILE A 168 -13.03 2.35 15.33
CA ILE A 168 -12.99 2.39 16.79
C ILE A 168 -11.67 1.81 17.33
N GLY A 169 -11.16 2.39 18.42
CA GLY A 169 -9.83 2.15 18.97
C GLY A 169 -9.89 1.91 20.46
#